data_AF-A0A7S0RY91-F1
#
_entry.id   AF-A0A7S0RY91-F1
#
_cell.length_a   1.000
_cell.length_b   1.000
_cell.length_c   1.000
_cell.angle_alpha   90.00
_cell.angle_beta   90.00
_cell.angle_gamma   90.00
#
_symmetry.space_group_name_H-M   'P 1'
#
loop_
_entity.id
_entity.type
_entity.pdbx_description
1 polymer ?
#
loop_
_entity_poly.entity_id
_entity_poly.type
_entity_poly.pdbx_seq_one_letter_code
_entity_poly.pdbx_strand_id
1 'polypeptide(L)'
;VVLVEASERIGGRVKTVEGVAPWALNVGPEFIHGGVNSPVVDLVREAGFKTTEYEWPDKYFFGKDKRWEDCDTKDADVERVHELFANMKDVELPEGKDMSALEWLQQSGESE
;
A
#
# COMPACT_ATOMS: atom_id res chain seq x y z
N VAL A 1 -28.71 10.11 -8.18
CA VAL A 1 -27.35 10.11 -8.77
C VAL A 1 -27.36 9.14 -9.95
N VAL A 2 -26.76 9.49 -11.09
CA VAL A 2 -26.60 8.61 -12.25
C VAL A 2 -25.10 8.50 -12.54
N LEU A 3 -24.58 7.27 -12.67
CA LEU A 3 -23.21 7.00 -13.12
C LEU A 3 -23.22 6.63 -14.60
N VAL A 4 -22.25 7.15 -15.35
CA VAL A 4 -21.98 6.76 -16.75
C VAL A 4 -20.61 6.10 -16.79
N GLU A 5 -20.59 4.82 -17.14
CA GLU A 5 -19.39 3.99 -17.23
C GLU A 5 -19.12 3.66 -18.70
N ALA A 6 -17.86 3.82 -19.12
CA ALA A 6 -17.48 3.64 -20.53
C ALA A 6 -17.27 2.16 -20.88
N SER A 7 -16.90 1.35 -19.89
CA SER A 7 -16.74 -0.09 -20.06
C SER A 7 -18.05 -0.84 -19.80
N GLU A 8 -18.05 -2.14 -20.10
CA GLU A 8 -19.20 -3.02 -19.85
C GLU A 8 -19.33 -3.48 -18.39
N ARG A 9 -18.50 -2.94 -17.48
CA ARG A 9 -18.45 -3.36 -16.08
C ARG A 9 -18.10 -2.21 -15.15
N ILE A 10 -18.42 -2.37 -13.88
CA ILE A 10 -17.96 -1.46 -12.83
C ILE A 10 -16.53 -1.79 -12.37
N GLY A 11 -15.96 -0.91 -11.55
CA GLY A 11 -14.69 -1.12 -10.84
C GLY A 11 -13.47 -0.44 -11.48
N GLY A 12 -13.57 0.07 -12.71
CA GLY A 12 -12.49 0.81 -13.36
C GLY A 12 -11.19 0.00 -13.42
N ARG A 13 -10.15 0.43 -12.71
CA ARG A 13 -8.85 -0.26 -12.66
C ARG A 13 -8.84 -1.54 -11.81
N VAL A 14 -9.85 -1.76 -10.97
CA VAL A 14 -10.03 -3.03 -10.25
C VAL A 14 -10.65 -4.04 -11.19
N LYS A 15 -9.91 -5.08 -11.56
CA LYS A 15 -10.34 -6.09 -12.54
C LYS A 15 -9.83 -7.47 -12.17
N THR A 16 -10.74 -8.42 -12.18
CA THR A 16 -10.46 -9.85 -12.07
C THR A 16 -10.82 -10.53 -13.39
N VAL A 17 -10.01 -11.49 -13.84
CA VAL A 17 -10.26 -12.29 -15.05
C VAL A 17 -10.25 -13.77 -14.70
N GLU A 18 -11.08 -14.54 -15.38
CA GLU A 18 -11.19 -15.99 -15.22
C GLU A 18 -10.73 -16.70 -16.50
N GLY A 19 -10.47 -18.01 -16.42
CA GLY A 19 -10.18 -18.86 -17.59
C GLY A 19 -8.75 -18.81 -18.12
N VAL A 20 -7.87 -17.98 -17.54
CA VAL A 20 -6.43 -17.95 -17.87
C VAL A 20 -5.61 -18.87 -16.96
N ALA A 21 -6.06 -19.05 -15.71
CA ALA A 21 -5.48 -19.94 -14.73
C ALA A 21 -6.60 -20.73 -14.02
N PRO A 22 -6.27 -21.80 -13.27
CA PRO A 22 -7.25 -22.54 -12.46
C PRO A 22 -7.91 -21.71 -11.34
N TRP A 23 -7.40 -20.50 -11.10
CA TRP A 23 -7.93 -19.52 -10.15
C TRP A 23 -8.19 -18.18 -10.86
N ALA A 24 -9.04 -17.35 -10.26
CA ALA A 24 -9.30 -16.00 -10.72
C ALA A 24 -8.03 -15.14 -10.58
N LEU A 25 -7.70 -14.37 -11.62
CA LEU A 25 -6.51 -13.54 -11.67
C LEU A 25 -6.87 -12.06 -11.55
N ASN A 26 -6.28 -11.36 -10.58
CA ASN A 26 -6.38 -9.90 -10.50
C ASN A 26 -5.41 -9.26 -11.50
N VAL A 27 -5.95 -8.53 -12.47
CA VAL A 27 -5.18 -7.75 -13.46
C VAL A 27 -5.21 -6.25 -13.14
N GLY A 28 -5.64 -5.93 -11.92
CA GLY A 28 -5.66 -4.59 -11.32
C GLY A 28 -4.95 -4.63 -9.96
N PRO A 29 -5.40 -3.84 -8.96
CA PRO A 29 -4.89 -3.92 -7.60
C PRO A 29 -5.13 -5.30 -6.98
N GLU A 30 -4.12 -5.83 -6.30
CA GLU A 30 -4.16 -7.10 -5.58
C GLU A 30 -3.90 -6.92 -4.07
N PHE A 31 -3.17 -5.87 -3.69
CA PHE A 31 -2.75 -5.64 -2.30
C PHE A 31 -3.48 -4.46 -1.67
N ILE A 32 -3.72 -4.57 -0.36
CA ILE A 32 -4.19 -3.48 0.49
C ILE A 32 -3.03 -3.15 1.43
N HIS A 33 -2.60 -1.90 1.42
CA HIS A 33 -1.53 -1.43 2.31
C HIS A 33 -2.15 -0.79 3.57
N GLY A 34 -1.53 -1.05 4.73
CA GLY A 34 -1.96 -0.54 6.03
C GLY A 34 -3.09 -1.37 6.65
N GLY A 35 -2.90 -1.77 7.91
CA GLY A 35 -3.87 -2.56 8.67
C GLY A 35 -4.65 -1.77 9.74
N VAL A 36 -4.13 -0.63 10.17
CA VAL A 36 -4.72 0.22 11.23
C VAL A 36 -5.42 1.40 10.58
N ASN A 37 -6.66 1.70 11.01
CA ASN A 37 -7.48 2.82 10.51
C ASN A 37 -7.61 2.83 8.97
N SER A 38 -7.75 1.65 8.35
CA SER A 38 -7.94 1.53 6.90
C SER A 38 -9.41 1.25 6.58
N PRO A 39 -10.18 2.24 6.06
CA PRO A 39 -11.58 2.02 5.68
C PRO A 39 -11.75 0.93 4.62
N VAL A 40 -10.71 0.69 3.82
CA VAL A 40 -10.69 -0.39 2.81
C VAL A 40 -10.62 -1.75 3.48
N VAL A 41 -9.79 -1.91 4.52
CA VAL A 41 -9.71 -3.17 5.28
C VAL A 41 -11.05 -3.47 5.96
N ASP A 42 -11.67 -2.46 6.55
CA ASP A 42 -12.97 -2.60 7.20
C ASP A 42 -14.06 -3.01 6.20
N LEU A 43 -14.14 -2.31 5.05
CA LEU A 43 -15.07 -2.65 3.97
C LEU A 43 -14.90 -4.10 3.48
N VAL A 44 -13.65 -4.54 3.30
CA VAL A 44 -13.33 -5.89 2.80
C VAL A 44 -13.72 -6.96 3.82
N ARG A 45 -13.48 -6.69 5.12
CA ARG A 45 -13.91 -7.57 6.22
C ARG A 45 -15.43 -7.66 6.31
N GLU A 46 -16.12 -6.53 6.26
CA GLU A 46 -17.59 -6.46 6.30
C GLU A 46 -18.24 -7.18 5.11
N ALA A 47 -17.65 -7.04 3.93
CA ALA A 47 -18.12 -7.74 2.74
C ALA A 47 -17.77 -9.24 2.71
N GLY A 48 -17.05 -9.75 3.72
CA GLY A 48 -16.77 -11.17 3.90
C GLY A 48 -15.69 -11.73 2.95
N PHE A 49 -14.83 -10.88 2.40
CA PHE A 49 -13.71 -11.32 1.58
C PHE A 49 -12.65 -12.01 2.43
N LYS A 50 -12.01 -13.03 1.86
CA LYS A 50 -10.85 -13.67 2.48
C LYS A 50 -9.62 -12.82 2.20
N THR A 51 -8.91 -12.45 3.25
CA THR A 51 -7.62 -11.75 3.18
C THR A 51 -6.53 -12.63 3.76
N THR A 52 -5.35 -12.61 3.13
CA THR A 52 -4.13 -13.20 3.68
C THR A 52 -3.18 -12.05 3.96
N GLU A 53 -2.71 -11.96 5.20
CA GLU A 53 -1.64 -11.04 5.56
C GLU A 53 -0.31 -11.68 5.16
N TYR A 54 0.47 -10.94 4.38
CA TYR A 54 1.82 -11.35 4.01
C TYR A 54 2.79 -10.67 4.97
N GLU A 55 3.79 -11.41 5.43
CA GLU A 55 4.88 -10.80 6.17
C GLU A 55 5.55 -9.72 5.32
N TRP A 56 6.01 -8.68 6.02
CA TRP A 56 6.70 -7.56 5.42
C TRP A 56 7.85 -8.09 4.53
N PRO A 57 8.10 -7.53 3.33
CA PRO A 57 9.00 -8.15 2.37
C PRO A 57 10.38 -8.42 2.96
N ASP A 58 10.77 -9.69 2.97
CA ASP A 58 12.10 -10.13 3.42
C ASP A 58 13.25 -9.55 2.58
N LYS A 59 12.95 -9.01 1.39
CA LYS A 59 13.96 -8.54 0.44
C LYS A 59 13.56 -7.27 -0.30
N TYR A 60 14.54 -6.41 -0.54
CA TYR A 60 14.46 -5.23 -1.38
C TYR A 60 15.09 -5.49 -2.75
N PHE A 61 14.45 -5.01 -3.82
CA PHE A 61 15.03 -5.03 -5.16
C PHE A 61 15.66 -3.69 -5.52
N PHE A 62 16.98 -3.69 -5.68
CA PHE A 62 17.73 -2.53 -6.12
C PHE A 62 17.73 -2.46 -7.65
N GLY A 63 16.75 -1.73 -8.21
CA GLY A 63 16.49 -1.71 -9.65
C GLY A 63 17.69 -1.32 -10.53
N LYS A 64 18.57 -0.44 -10.04
CA LYS A 64 19.79 -0.02 -10.75
C LYS A 64 20.83 -1.13 -10.84
N ASP A 65 21.00 -1.87 -9.75
CA ASP A 65 22.03 -2.90 -9.62
C ASP A 65 21.50 -4.31 -9.95
N LYS A 66 20.18 -4.42 -10.16
CA LYS A 66 19.45 -5.67 -10.44
C LYS A 66 19.73 -6.77 -9.41
N ARG A 67 19.91 -6.39 -8.15
CA ARG A 67 20.15 -7.30 -7.02
C ARG A 67 19.00 -7.28 -6.03
N TRP A 68 18.88 -8.40 -5.31
CA TRP A 68 18.01 -8.54 -4.15
C TRP A 68 18.86 -8.47 -2.90
N GLU A 69 18.43 -7.69 -1.93
CA GLU A 69 19.04 -7.60 -0.60
C GLU A 69 18.03 -7.98 0.46
N ASP A 70 18.47 -8.64 1.52
CA ASP A 70 17.60 -8.97 2.66
C ASP A 70 17.21 -7.70 3.43
N CYS A 71 16.06 -7.73 4.09
CA CYS A 71 15.54 -6.55 4.81
C CYS A 71 16.44 -6.12 5.98
N ASP A 72 17.12 -7.08 6.61
CA ASP A 72 18.10 -6.88 7.69
C ASP A 72 19.54 -6.67 7.17
N THR A 73 19.70 -6.31 5.89
CA THR A 73 21.04 -6.02 5.32
C THR A 73 21.66 -4.79 5.99
N LYS A 74 22.99 -4.70 5.96
CA LYS A 74 23.76 -3.51 6.39
C LYS A 74 24.07 -2.58 5.22
N ASP A 75 23.28 -2.68 4.16
CA ASP A 75 23.38 -1.79 3.02
C ASP A 75 23.00 -0.37 3.47
N ALA A 76 23.88 0.59 3.21
CA ALA A 76 23.74 1.95 3.70
C ALA A 76 22.44 2.62 3.23
N ASP A 77 21.93 2.25 2.05
CA ASP A 77 20.67 2.80 1.54
C ASP A 77 19.47 2.21 2.29
N VAL A 78 19.50 0.91 2.63
CA VAL A 78 18.45 0.28 3.44
C VAL A 78 18.47 0.82 4.87
N GLU A 79 19.64 0.89 5.50
CA GLU A 79 19.80 1.45 6.84
C GLU A 79 19.29 2.90 6.88
N ARG A 80 19.61 3.70 5.85
CA ARG A 80 19.12 5.08 5.77
C ARG A 80 17.60 5.16 5.68
N VAL A 81 16.97 4.28 4.91
CA VAL A 81 15.51 4.21 4.81
C VAL A 81 14.91 3.80 6.16
N HIS A 82 15.44 2.77 6.81
CA HIS A 82 15.01 2.36 8.15
C HIS A 82 15.15 3.49 9.18
N GLU A 83 16.25 4.23 9.17
CA GLU A 83 16.42 5.42 10.02
C GLU A 83 15.37 6.49 9.74
N LEU A 84 15.06 6.77 8.47
CA LEU A 84 14.02 7.73 8.12
C LEU A 84 12.66 7.28 8.68
N PHE A 85 12.29 6.01 8.48
CA PHE A 85 11.04 5.47 9.02
C PHE A 85 11.02 5.44 10.56
N ALA A 86 12.12 5.10 11.22
CA ALA A 86 12.20 5.06 12.68
C ALA A 86 12.17 6.46 13.32
N ASN A 87 12.68 7.47 12.61
CA ASN A 87 12.67 8.86 13.06
C ASN A 87 11.41 9.62 12.63
N MET A 88 10.53 9.02 11.83
CA MET A 88 9.21 9.59 11.60
C MET A 88 8.48 9.64 12.92
N LYS A 89 8.20 10.87 13.38
CA LYS A 89 7.43 11.09 14.60
C LYS A 89 6.03 10.55 14.42
N ASP A 90 5.56 9.77 15.40
CA ASP A 90 4.16 9.44 15.51
C ASP A 90 3.35 10.74 15.51
N VAL A 91 2.39 10.82 14.59
CA VAL A 91 1.52 11.98 14.46
C VAL A 91 0.26 11.67 15.25
N GLU A 92 0.04 12.40 16.33
CA GLU A 92 -1.30 12.49 16.91
C GLU A 92 -2.19 13.27 15.93
N LEU A 93 -2.86 12.54 15.05
CA LEU A 93 -3.91 13.12 14.21
C LEU A 93 -5.08 13.55 15.11
N PRO A 94 -5.61 14.77 14.95
CA PRO A 94 -6.86 15.15 15.62
C PRO A 94 -7.96 14.14 15.28
N GLU A 95 -8.74 13.70 16.27
CA GLU A 95 -9.82 12.73 16.08
C GLU A 95 -10.69 13.07 14.86
N GLY A 96 -10.79 12.12 13.92
CA GLY A 96 -11.62 12.24 12.73
C GLY A 96 -11.06 13.11 11.59
N LYS A 97 -9.76 13.45 11.61
CA LYS A 97 -9.11 14.13 10.47
C LYS A 97 -7.99 13.29 9.87
N ASP A 98 -8.18 12.89 8.63
CA ASP A 98 -7.10 12.40 7.78
C ASP A 98 -6.22 13.57 7.35
N MET A 99 -4.90 13.39 7.39
CA MET A 99 -3.91 14.32 6.85
C MET A 99 -3.19 13.65 5.69
N SER A 100 -3.02 14.37 4.57
CA SER A 100 -2.25 13.84 3.45
C SER A 100 -0.75 13.78 3.78
N ALA A 101 -0.02 12.84 3.18
CA ALA A 101 1.43 12.74 3.36
C ALA A 101 2.18 14.03 2.96
N LEU A 102 1.64 14.79 2.00
CA LEU A 102 2.17 16.09 1.60
C LEU A 102 2.01 17.15 2.70
N GLU A 103 0.81 17.25 3.29
CA GLU A 103 0.56 18.16 4.40
C GLU A 103 1.42 17.81 5.62
N TRP A 104 1.65 16.51 5.85
CA TRP A 104 2.57 16.05 6.89
C TRP A 104 4.00 16.53 6.64
N LEU A 105 4.56 16.30 5.44
CA LEU A 105 5.92 16.73 5.07
C LEU A 105 6.11 18.24 5.23
N GLN A 106 5.09 19.01 4.89
CA GLN A 106 5.11 20.47 5.05
C GLN A 106 5.09 20.90 6.53
N GLN A 107 4.39 20.16 7.40
CA GLN A 107 4.34 20.46 8.83
C GLN A 107 5.56 19.96 9.61
N SER A 108 6.15 18.84 9.20
CA SER A 108 7.34 18.26 9.84
C SER A 108 8.62 19.00 9.50
N GLY A 109 8.59 19.88 8.49
CA GLY A 109 9.78 20.60 7.99
C GLY A 109 10.70 19.71 7.15
N GLU A 110 10.19 18.59 6.65
CA GLU A 110 10.93 17.62 5.82
C GLU A 110 10.68 17.78 4.31
N SER A 111 9.97 18.83 3.90
CA SER A 111 9.92 19.23 2.49
C SER A 111 11.22 19.93 2.09
N GLU A 112 11.98 19.34 1.17
CA GLU A 112 12.91 20.08 0.30
C GLU A 112 12.14 21.03 -0.64
#